data_AF-A0A7C7VT84-F1
#
_entry.id   AF-A0A7C7VT84-F1
#
_cell.length_a   1.000
_cell.length_b   1.000
_cell.length_c   1.000
_cell.angle_alpha   90.00
_cell.angle_beta   90.00
_cell.angle_gamma   90.00
#
_symmetry.space_group_name_H-M   'P 1'
#
loop_
_entity.id
_entity.type
_entity.pdbx_description
1 polymer ?
#
loop_
_entity_poly.entity_id
_entity_poly.type
_entity_poly.pdbx_seq_one_letter_code
_entity_poly.pdbx_strand_id
1 'polypeptide(L)'
;MDIPNLRWWGWGTLDETYPLEGRLRFWPTLQAWLELPDELTERPPIPLEEIDLHPSRLDDPVLTSLCRLLGEEVVRTDRRTRVEHACGKAYRDLVRVRAGVIPNPPDAVVYPADEGQIAALLAWAADRDIAIIPFGGGSTVLGAVEPAPGDRPTITLDMARLDRLVSLDPTARTARIQAGATGPEVEAQLNDRGFTLGHFPQSFEFSTLGGWIATRGAGQTSTGYGKIEDMTQAVRLVTPSGLIETRDVPAAATGPSLLHILVGSEGAYGVITEATMRIRPRPEVQDYRGFLFHTLEEGIAALRTLMQGGPHPTIARLSDADETAGFAMMAHEHHGLRALVDRGVEQYLARKGYSLVKGSCFLLLGYDGRRKEVKKRWKQAAAVCQDHGGLALGRAAGESWRRERFAHPYLRDTLLGVGVMVDTLETATSWSNLTRLYEEMTSAIRAAIQATGGGPGYVMTHISHIYEWGASLYATFLGRQVPEQEIAQWWAVKQAATEAILTAGGALSHHHGIGRDHIPWLGQVAGPVGVAVLRALKQTFDPTGIMNPGVLI
;
A
#
# COMPACT_ATOMS: atom_id res chain seq x y z
N MET A 1 15.26 -10.76 6.26
CA MET A 1 15.74 -9.69 5.35
C MET A 1 17.19 -9.33 5.66
N ASP A 2 17.98 -8.98 4.65
CA ASP A 2 19.33 -8.42 4.84
C ASP A 2 19.24 -6.92 5.19
N ILE A 3 19.06 -6.63 6.49
CA ILE A 3 18.82 -5.26 7.01
C ILE A 3 19.90 -4.28 6.55
N PRO A 4 21.21 -4.62 6.56
CA PRO A 4 22.27 -3.78 5.99
C PRO A 4 22.03 -3.29 4.56
N ASN A 5 21.32 -4.07 3.74
CA ASN A 5 21.04 -3.77 2.34
C ASN A 5 19.76 -2.93 2.14
N LEU A 6 18.97 -2.65 3.17
CA LEU A 6 17.74 -1.84 3.03
C LEU A 6 18.05 -0.36 2.83
N ARG A 7 17.26 0.32 1.98
CA ARG A 7 17.29 1.78 1.86
C ARG A 7 16.55 2.45 3.00
N TRP A 8 17.31 2.98 3.96
CA TRP A 8 16.76 3.81 5.04
C TRP A 8 16.09 5.09 4.50
N TRP A 9 16.53 5.62 3.36
CA TRP A 9 16.04 6.86 2.75
C TRP A 9 14.97 6.66 1.66
N GLY A 10 14.59 5.42 1.36
CA GLY A 10 13.82 5.08 0.15
C GLY A 10 13.03 3.78 0.24
N TRP A 11 12.73 3.19 -0.90
CA TRP A 11 12.09 1.89 -1.06
C TRP A 11 13.11 0.80 -1.42
N GLY A 12 12.89 -0.40 -0.89
CA GLY A 12 13.64 -1.59 -1.28
C GLY A 12 15.08 -1.60 -0.80
N THR A 13 15.93 -2.28 -1.57
CA THR A 13 17.34 -2.50 -1.24
C THR A 13 18.28 -1.54 -1.98
N LEU A 14 19.50 -1.38 -1.49
CA LEU A 14 20.50 -0.47 -2.04
C LEU A 14 20.92 -0.89 -3.46
N ASP A 15 20.99 -2.19 -3.71
CA ASP A 15 21.40 -2.80 -4.98
C ASP A 15 20.34 -2.80 -6.09
N GLU A 16 19.08 -2.47 -5.77
CA GLU A 16 17.99 -2.44 -6.76
C GLU A 16 17.59 -1.02 -7.14
N THR A 17 17.72 -0.65 -8.41
CA THR A 17 17.22 0.63 -8.94
C THR A 17 16.20 0.40 -10.04
N TYR A 18 15.43 1.45 -10.37
CA TYR A 18 14.57 1.39 -11.55
C TYR A 18 15.41 1.71 -12.80
N PRO A 19 15.63 0.74 -13.72
CA PRO A 19 16.48 0.97 -14.87
C PRO A 19 15.79 1.91 -15.86
N LEU A 20 16.33 3.13 -15.99
CA LEU A 20 15.93 4.09 -17.04
C LEU A 20 16.80 3.97 -18.29
N GLU A 21 17.83 3.13 -18.27
CA GLU A 21 18.65 2.81 -19.44
C GLU A 21 17.78 2.24 -20.57
N GLY A 22 17.93 2.79 -21.78
CA GLY A 22 17.13 2.39 -22.95
C GLY A 22 15.71 2.96 -23.00
N ARG A 23 15.37 3.94 -22.15
CA ARG A 23 14.08 4.66 -22.15
C ARG A 23 14.26 6.12 -22.55
N LEU A 24 14.76 6.34 -23.78
CA LEU A 24 15.24 7.64 -24.26
C LEU A 24 14.18 8.76 -24.25
N ARG A 25 12.89 8.41 -24.35
CA ARG A 25 11.76 9.36 -24.33
C ARG A 25 11.30 9.75 -22.92
N PHE A 26 11.73 9.03 -21.89
CA PHE A 26 11.23 9.22 -20.52
C PHE A 26 11.47 10.64 -20.02
N TRP A 27 12.74 11.08 -19.94
CA TRP A 27 13.09 12.39 -19.42
C TRP A 27 12.54 13.55 -20.26
N PRO A 28 12.71 13.59 -21.59
CA PRO A 28 12.19 14.70 -22.39
C PRO A 28 10.68 14.91 -22.25
N THR A 29 9.92 13.82 -22.09
CA THR A 29 8.48 13.94 -21.96
C THR A 29 8.05 14.27 -20.55
N LEU A 30 8.72 13.73 -19.53
CA LEU A 30 8.49 14.16 -18.16
C LEU A 30 8.78 15.66 -17.99
N GLN A 31 9.86 16.16 -18.61
CA GLN A 31 10.18 17.59 -18.64
C GLN A 31 9.07 18.40 -19.30
N ALA A 32 8.55 17.95 -20.44
CA ALA A 32 7.43 18.61 -21.11
C ALA A 32 6.13 18.56 -20.29
N TRP A 33 5.83 17.45 -19.63
CA TRP A 33 4.61 17.27 -18.84
C TRP A 33 4.59 18.07 -17.54
N LEU A 34 5.75 18.29 -16.92
CA LEU A 34 5.86 18.93 -15.62
C LEU A 34 6.53 20.31 -15.67
N GLU A 35 6.91 20.77 -16.87
CA GLU A 35 7.69 22.00 -17.09
C GLU A 35 8.96 22.01 -16.21
N LEU A 36 9.69 20.89 -16.21
CA LEU A 36 10.98 20.79 -15.52
C LEU A 36 12.07 21.51 -16.33
N PRO A 37 13.13 22.00 -15.67
CA PRO A 37 14.29 22.54 -16.39
C PRO A 37 14.95 21.49 -17.29
N ASP A 38 15.60 21.96 -18.36
CA ASP A 38 16.36 21.11 -19.30
C ASP A 38 17.48 20.35 -18.59
N GLU A 39 18.11 20.98 -17.60
CA GLU A 39 19.12 20.38 -16.73
C GLU A 39 18.51 20.09 -15.35
N LEU A 40 18.44 18.80 -14.99
CA LEU A 40 17.94 18.34 -13.70
C LEU A 40 19.07 18.33 -12.67
N THR A 41 18.86 18.99 -11.53
CA THR A 41 19.81 18.95 -10.41
C THR A 41 19.54 17.72 -9.54
N GLU A 42 20.54 16.85 -9.41
CA GLU A 42 20.46 15.72 -8.49
C GLU A 42 20.52 16.18 -7.02
N ARG A 43 19.67 15.58 -6.19
CA ARG A 43 19.52 15.82 -4.76
C ARG A 43 19.68 14.48 -4.03
N PRO A 44 20.92 13.99 -3.85
CA PRO A 44 21.15 12.75 -3.13
C PRO A 44 20.68 12.88 -1.67
N PRO A 45 20.29 11.76 -1.03
CA PRO A 45 20.01 11.77 0.41
C PRO A 45 21.29 12.14 1.17
N ILE A 46 21.16 12.78 2.33
CA ILE A 46 22.32 13.01 3.20
C ILE A 46 22.89 11.66 3.69
N PRO A 47 24.19 11.55 4.00
CA PRO A 47 24.75 10.33 4.58
C PRO A 47 24.11 9.97 5.94
N LEU A 48 23.96 8.68 6.22
CA LEU A 48 23.31 8.18 7.45
C LEU A 48 24.06 8.64 8.72
N GLU A 49 25.38 8.73 8.61
CA GLU A 49 26.29 9.17 9.66
C GLU A 49 26.14 10.66 10.01
N GLU A 50 25.60 11.46 9.09
CA GLU A 50 25.35 12.90 9.27
C GLU A 50 23.96 13.20 9.85
N ILE A 51 23.07 12.20 9.96
CA ILE A 51 21.77 12.38 10.60
C ILE A 51 21.97 12.56 12.11
N ASP A 52 21.61 13.74 12.59
CA ASP A 52 21.58 14.03 14.02
C ASP A 52 20.26 13.57 14.63
N LEU A 53 20.36 12.72 15.66
CA LEU A 53 19.21 12.25 16.44
C LEU A 53 19.44 12.64 17.89
N HIS A 54 18.39 13.08 18.56
CA HIS A 54 18.45 13.20 20.01
C HIS A 54 18.79 11.83 20.65
N PRO A 55 19.60 11.79 21.72
CA PRO A 55 19.88 10.55 22.45
C PRO A 55 18.59 9.87 22.93
N SER A 56 18.61 8.55 23.08
CA SER A 56 17.50 7.83 23.73
C SER A 56 17.19 8.48 25.09
N ARG A 57 15.91 8.76 25.34
CA ARG A 57 15.42 9.28 26.62
C ARG A 57 15.23 8.19 27.68
N LEU A 58 15.37 6.92 27.30
CA LEU A 58 15.43 5.81 28.24
C LEU A 58 16.77 5.87 28.99
N ASP A 59 16.72 6.07 30.31
CA ASP A 59 17.92 6.09 31.16
C ASP A 59 18.55 4.69 31.33
N ASP A 60 19.79 4.64 31.83
CA ASP A 60 20.54 3.38 31.97
C ASP A 60 19.79 2.32 32.82
N PRO A 61 19.14 2.66 33.95
CA PRO A 61 18.31 1.71 34.69
C PRO A 61 17.15 1.14 33.87
N VAL A 62 16.44 1.98 33.11
CA VAL A 62 15.32 1.57 32.26
C VAL A 62 15.81 0.67 31.12
N LEU A 63 16.88 1.05 30.42
CA LEU A 63 17.49 0.24 29.37
C LEU A 63 17.97 -1.12 29.91
N THR A 64 18.64 -1.12 31.07
CA THR A 64 19.08 -2.37 31.72
C THR A 64 17.90 -3.28 32.05
N SER A 65 16.80 -2.71 32.54
CA SER A 65 15.58 -3.48 32.80
C SER A 65 14.97 -4.04 31.53
N LEU A 66 14.97 -3.27 30.43
CA LEU A 66 14.46 -3.70 29.13
C LEU A 66 15.31 -4.84 28.54
N CYS A 67 16.63 -4.74 28.62
CA CYS A 67 17.56 -5.80 28.19
C CYS A 67 17.39 -7.07 29.02
N ARG A 68 17.12 -6.97 30.34
CA ARG A 68 16.81 -8.15 31.17
C ARG A 68 15.48 -8.81 30.78
N LEU A 69 14.51 -8.02 30.30
CA LEU A 69 13.20 -8.49 29.91
C LEU A 69 13.24 -9.26 28.58
N LEU A 70 13.95 -8.73 27.58
CA LEU A 70 13.90 -9.22 26.20
C LEU A 70 15.18 -9.93 25.74
N GLY A 71 16.31 -9.62 26.37
CA GLY A 71 17.66 -9.96 25.92
C GLY A 71 18.38 -8.75 25.34
N GLU A 72 19.70 -8.64 25.59
CA GLU A 72 20.52 -7.49 25.17
C GLU A 72 20.62 -7.35 23.65
N GLU A 73 20.80 -8.47 22.94
CA GLU A 73 20.96 -8.52 21.47
C GLU A 73 19.75 -7.99 20.68
N VAL A 74 18.58 -7.92 21.33
CA VAL A 74 17.30 -7.58 20.69
C VAL A 74 16.78 -6.22 21.10
N VAL A 75 17.55 -5.45 21.87
CA VAL A 75 17.25 -4.07 22.25
C VAL A 75 18.28 -3.17 21.56
N ARG A 76 17.81 -2.30 20.65
CA ARG A 76 18.67 -1.51 19.77
C ARG A 76 18.41 -0.02 19.94
N THR A 77 19.47 0.71 20.23
CA THR A 77 19.45 2.19 20.37
C THR A 77 20.40 2.87 19.40
N ASP A 78 21.04 2.11 18.49
CA ASP A 78 21.94 2.64 17.48
C ASP A 78 21.19 3.52 16.45
N ARG A 79 21.92 4.49 15.88
CA ARG A 79 21.38 5.47 14.94
C ARG A 79 20.65 4.81 13.78
N ARG A 80 21.28 3.84 13.11
CA ARG A 80 20.73 3.20 11.92
C ARG A 80 19.37 2.59 12.21
N THR A 81 19.29 1.77 13.26
CA THR A 81 18.05 1.09 13.62
C THR A 81 16.95 2.09 13.96
N ARG A 82 17.27 3.16 14.69
CA ARG A 82 16.31 4.22 15.02
C ARG A 82 15.81 4.97 13.78
N VAL A 83 16.69 5.27 12.81
CA VAL A 83 16.33 5.92 11.54
C VAL A 83 15.39 5.04 10.71
N GLU A 84 15.73 3.77 10.54
CA GLU A 84 14.95 2.81 9.73
C GLU A 84 13.53 2.57 10.29
N HIS A 85 13.30 2.87 11.57
CA HIS A 85 12.04 2.68 12.28
C HIS A 85 11.33 3.99 12.65
N ALA A 86 11.83 5.14 12.20
CA ALA A 86 11.26 6.44 12.56
C ALA A 86 10.10 6.88 11.67
N CYS A 87 10.06 6.41 10.41
CA CYS A 87 9.13 6.91 9.41
C CYS A 87 8.61 5.80 8.49
N GLY A 88 7.47 6.07 7.86
CA GLY A 88 6.91 5.21 6.81
C GLY A 88 7.54 5.48 5.45
N LYS A 89 6.75 5.29 4.39
CA LYS A 89 7.12 5.48 2.98
C LYS A 89 6.22 6.52 2.29
N ALA A 90 5.55 7.39 3.04
CA ALA A 90 4.79 8.51 2.49
C ALA A 90 5.73 9.53 1.84
N TYR A 91 5.23 10.36 0.92
CA TYR A 91 6.03 11.43 0.31
C TYR A 91 6.70 12.34 1.35
N ARG A 92 5.92 12.81 2.34
CA ARG A 92 6.43 13.63 3.46
C ARG A 92 7.57 12.94 4.21
N ASP A 93 7.43 11.65 4.47
CA ASP A 93 8.42 10.86 5.21
C ASP A 93 9.75 10.80 4.45
N LEU A 94 9.67 10.54 3.15
CA LEU A 94 10.84 10.41 2.30
C LEU A 94 11.57 11.73 2.08
N VAL A 95 10.82 12.83 1.86
CA VAL A 95 11.43 14.17 1.76
C VAL A 95 12.20 14.51 3.03
N ARG A 96 11.59 14.27 4.20
CA ARG A 96 12.19 14.53 5.50
C ARG A 96 13.44 13.69 5.75
N VAL A 97 13.32 12.37 5.62
CA VAL A 97 14.41 11.44 5.94
C VAL A 97 15.62 11.68 5.02
N ARG A 98 15.40 11.94 3.72
CA ARG A 98 16.47 12.26 2.76
C ARG A 98 17.22 13.54 3.12
N ALA A 99 16.57 14.49 3.78
CA ALA A 99 17.16 15.72 4.30
C ALA A 99 17.71 15.59 5.73
N GLY A 100 17.68 14.39 6.33
CA GLY A 100 18.10 14.16 7.71
C GLY A 100 17.14 14.64 8.79
N VAL A 101 15.93 15.05 8.41
CA VAL A 101 14.96 15.64 9.33
C VAL A 101 14.10 14.52 9.94
N ILE A 102 14.45 14.09 11.15
CA ILE A 102 13.68 13.09 11.90
C ILE A 102 13.31 13.71 13.24
N PRO A 103 12.13 14.36 13.35
CA PRO A 103 11.79 15.12 14.55
C PRO A 103 11.56 14.22 15.77
N ASN A 104 10.97 13.04 15.55
CA ASN A 104 10.57 12.12 16.62
C ASN A 104 11.11 10.71 16.33
N PRO A 105 12.42 10.44 16.41
CA PRO A 105 12.92 9.08 16.31
C PRO A 105 12.47 8.26 17.54
N PRO A 106 12.27 6.93 17.41
CA PRO A 106 12.04 6.08 18.57
C PRO A 106 13.24 6.11 19.51
N ASP A 107 13.05 5.92 20.80
CA ASP A 107 14.13 5.87 21.79
C ASP A 107 14.87 4.54 21.75
N ALA A 108 14.14 3.44 21.51
CA ALA A 108 14.70 2.12 21.26
C ALA A 108 13.83 1.35 20.26
N VAL A 109 14.45 0.36 19.61
CA VAL A 109 13.77 -0.64 18.78
C VAL A 109 14.00 -2.01 19.41
N VAL A 110 12.94 -2.80 19.52
CA VAL A 110 12.97 -4.12 20.16
C VAL A 110 12.41 -5.21 19.26
N TYR A 111 13.00 -6.40 19.33
CA TYR A 111 12.63 -7.55 18.49
C TYR A 111 12.21 -8.74 19.38
N PRO A 112 10.98 -8.76 19.91
CA PRO A 112 10.51 -9.86 20.75
C PRO A 112 10.45 -11.18 19.98
N ALA A 113 10.71 -12.28 20.69
CA ALA A 113 10.76 -13.64 20.12
C ALA A 113 9.37 -14.29 19.99
N ASP A 114 8.44 -13.92 20.86
CA ASP A 114 7.16 -14.58 21.02
C ASP A 114 6.10 -13.67 21.67
N GLU A 115 4.86 -14.16 21.73
CA GLU A 115 3.72 -13.49 22.34
C GLU A 115 3.94 -13.18 23.84
N GLY A 116 4.68 -14.03 24.56
CA GLY A 116 4.97 -13.85 25.97
C GLY A 116 5.88 -12.65 26.22
N GLN A 117 6.93 -12.49 25.42
CA GLN A 117 7.80 -11.31 25.47
C GLN A 117 7.04 -10.02 25.12
N ILE A 118 6.12 -10.08 24.14
CA ILE A 118 5.26 -8.93 23.80
C ILE A 118 4.38 -8.56 24.99
N ALA A 119 3.69 -9.52 25.60
CA ALA A 119 2.84 -9.27 26.78
C ALA A 119 3.63 -8.67 27.94
N ALA A 120 4.82 -9.21 28.22
CA ALA A 120 5.70 -8.70 29.26
C ALA A 120 6.20 -7.28 28.96
N LEU A 121 6.52 -6.97 27.71
CA LEU A 121 6.91 -5.63 27.26
C LEU A 121 5.77 -4.61 27.42
N LEU A 122 4.53 -4.95 26.99
CA LEU A 122 3.41 -4.03 27.12
C LEU A 122 3.10 -3.71 28.59
N ALA A 123 3.14 -4.71 29.47
CA ALA A 123 2.98 -4.49 30.91
C ALA A 123 4.10 -3.61 31.48
N TRP A 124 5.36 -3.93 31.15
CA TRP A 124 6.53 -3.17 31.58
C TRP A 124 6.50 -1.70 31.13
N ALA A 125 6.02 -1.45 29.91
CA ALA A 125 5.89 -0.11 29.32
C ALA A 125 4.73 0.68 29.93
N ALA A 126 3.60 0.02 30.21
CA ALA A 126 2.44 0.63 30.86
C ALA A 126 2.80 1.16 32.26
N ASP A 127 3.57 0.40 33.05
CA ASP A 127 4.04 0.81 34.37
C ASP A 127 4.98 2.04 34.35
N ARG A 128 5.56 2.35 33.20
CA ARG A 128 6.60 3.39 33.02
C ARG A 128 6.16 4.55 32.13
N ASP A 129 4.92 4.53 31.67
CA ASP A 129 4.38 5.51 30.73
C ASP A 129 5.17 5.59 29.40
N ILE A 130 5.67 4.45 28.92
CA ILE A 130 6.44 4.37 27.66
C ILE A 130 5.50 3.97 26.52
N ALA A 131 5.51 4.74 25.43
CA ALA A 131 4.71 4.43 24.26
C ALA A 131 5.30 3.24 23.48
N ILE A 132 4.43 2.39 22.93
CA ILE A 132 4.82 1.24 22.09
C ILE A 132 4.21 1.41 20.70
N ILE A 133 5.04 1.33 19.66
CA ILE A 133 4.61 1.34 18.26
C ILE A 133 4.88 -0.03 17.64
N PRO A 134 3.84 -0.81 17.30
CA PRO A 134 4.03 -2.03 16.52
C PRO A 134 4.56 -1.71 15.12
N PHE A 135 5.57 -2.46 14.68
CA PHE A 135 6.23 -2.26 13.41
C PHE A 135 6.38 -3.59 12.68
N GLY A 136 5.99 -3.60 11.41
CA GLY A 136 6.21 -4.72 10.49
C GLY A 136 7.20 -4.31 9.41
N GLY A 137 6.71 -4.13 8.19
CA GLY A 137 7.55 -3.71 7.06
C GLY A 137 7.85 -2.23 6.94
N GLY A 138 7.38 -1.38 7.87
CA GLY A 138 7.50 0.08 7.77
C GLY A 138 6.86 0.71 6.52
N SER A 139 6.02 -0.03 5.78
CA SER A 139 5.54 0.38 4.45
C SER A 139 4.30 1.29 4.48
N THR A 140 3.93 1.84 5.64
CA THR A 140 2.77 2.74 5.76
C THR A 140 3.00 4.04 4.97
N VAL A 141 1.93 4.60 4.43
CA VAL A 141 1.95 5.86 3.67
C VAL A 141 1.13 6.96 4.33
N LEU A 142 0.78 6.78 5.62
CA LEU A 142 -0.04 7.72 6.40
C LEU A 142 0.60 8.03 7.77
N GLY A 143 1.91 7.86 7.90
CA GLY A 143 2.65 8.14 9.13
C GLY A 143 2.32 7.23 10.32
N ALA A 144 1.71 6.05 10.11
CA ALA A 144 1.22 5.20 11.21
C ALA A 144 2.32 4.66 12.14
N VAL A 145 3.58 4.63 11.70
CA VAL A 145 4.73 4.14 12.49
C VAL A 145 5.59 5.26 13.07
N GLU A 146 5.28 6.53 12.79
CA GLU A 146 6.05 7.67 13.30
C GLU A 146 5.71 7.91 14.79
N PRO A 147 6.71 7.96 15.69
CA PRO A 147 6.50 8.38 17.06
C PRO A 147 5.75 9.71 17.18
N ALA A 148 4.79 9.77 18.09
CA ALA A 148 4.05 10.99 18.34
C ALA A 148 4.99 12.09 18.87
N PRO A 149 4.76 13.37 18.51
CA PRO A 149 5.52 14.47 19.09
C PRO A 149 5.39 14.53 20.63
N GLY A 150 6.45 15.00 21.29
CA GLY A 150 6.48 15.28 22.73
C GLY A 150 7.54 14.48 23.49
N ASP A 151 7.50 14.58 24.82
CA ASP A 151 8.58 14.11 25.70
C ASP A 151 8.42 12.65 26.15
N ARG A 152 7.31 11.99 25.80
CA ARG A 152 7.05 10.59 26.18
C ARG A 152 8.02 9.65 25.44
N PRO A 153 8.83 8.84 26.15
CA PRO A 153 9.69 7.87 25.50
C PRO A 153 8.87 6.88 24.68
N THR A 154 9.37 6.50 23.52
CA THR A 154 8.71 5.60 22.57
C THR A 154 9.62 4.46 22.17
N ILE A 155 9.12 3.23 22.28
CA ILE A 155 9.78 2.03 21.80
C ILE A 155 9.04 1.53 20.56
N THR A 156 9.79 1.31 19.48
CA THR A 156 9.27 0.57 18.32
C THR A 156 9.45 -0.93 18.56
N LEU A 157 8.35 -1.67 18.45
CA LEU A 157 8.31 -3.13 18.58
C LEU A 157 8.25 -3.74 17.19
N ASP A 158 9.39 -4.25 16.71
CA ASP A 158 9.50 -4.89 15.40
C ASP A 158 9.11 -6.39 15.48
N MET A 159 8.16 -6.76 14.62
CA MET A 159 7.59 -8.09 14.53
C MET A 159 8.43 -9.09 13.73
N ALA A 160 9.58 -8.71 13.18
CA ALA A 160 10.37 -9.51 12.22
C ALA A 160 10.76 -10.93 12.68
N ARG A 161 10.75 -11.22 13.98
CA ARG A 161 11.06 -12.57 14.53
C ARG A 161 9.84 -13.50 14.63
N LEU A 162 8.64 -12.98 14.37
CA LEU A 162 7.37 -13.69 14.40
C LEU A 162 6.92 -13.99 12.95
N ASP A 163 7.67 -14.85 12.25
CA ASP A 163 7.60 -15.03 10.79
C ASP A 163 7.13 -16.43 10.33
N ARG A 164 6.67 -17.28 11.25
CA ARG A 164 6.42 -18.71 10.98
C ARG A 164 4.98 -19.07 10.67
N LEU A 165 4.81 -20.05 9.79
CA LEU A 165 3.60 -20.88 9.66
C LEU A 165 3.50 -21.80 10.88
N VAL A 166 2.58 -21.49 11.79
CA VAL A 166 2.35 -22.20 13.05
C VAL A 166 1.61 -23.52 12.81
N SER A 167 0.56 -23.49 11.98
CA SER A 167 -0.23 -24.69 11.66
C SER A 167 -0.97 -24.55 10.33
N LEU A 168 -1.22 -25.67 9.67
CA LEU A 168 -1.93 -25.76 8.39
C LEU A 168 -3.01 -26.83 8.48
N ASP A 169 -4.25 -26.47 8.16
CA ASP A 169 -5.36 -27.40 7.93
C ASP A 169 -5.68 -27.44 6.42
N PRO A 170 -5.21 -28.45 5.68
CA PRO A 170 -5.49 -28.57 4.25
C PRO A 170 -6.96 -28.91 3.95
N THR A 171 -7.69 -29.46 4.91
CA THR A 171 -9.11 -29.85 4.76
C THR A 171 -9.99 -28.62 4.86
N ALA A 172 -9.83 -27.84 5.94
CA ALA A 172 -10.53 -26.57 6.12
C ALA A 172 -9.98 -25.45 5.23
N ARG A 173 -8.77 -25.62 4.69
CA ARG A 173 -8.00 -24.61 3.94
C ARG A 173 -7.79 -23.36 4.77
N THR A 174 -7.19 -23.57 5.93
CA THR A 174 -6.76 -22.49 6.83
C THR A 174 -5.29 -22.68 7.22
N ALA A 175 -4.61 -21.58 7.45
CA ALA A 175 -3.23 -21.56 7.93
C ALA A 175 -3.11 -20.52 9.05
N ARG A 176 -2.57 -20.92 10.19
CA ARG A 176 -2.21 -19.99 11.26
C ARG A 176 -0.77 -19.56 11.10
N ILE A 177 -0.55 -18.26 10.96
CA ILE A 177 0.73 -17.68 10.59
C ILE A 177 1.03 -16.54 11.56
N GLN A 178 2.29 -16.43 11.98
CA GLN A 178 2.74 -15.32 12.80
C GLN A 178 2.74 -14.00 12.01
N ALA A 179 2.41 -12.91 12.70
CA ALA A 179 2.04 -11.64 12.08
C ALA A 179 3.23 -10.83 11.50
N GLY A 180 4.46 -11.18 11.87
CA GLY A 180 5.67 -10.59 11.32
C GLY A 180 6.07 -11.12 9.95
N ALA A 181 5.49 -12.22 9.49
CA ALA A 181 5.84 -12.82 8.20
C ALA A 181 5.55 -11.85 7.04
N THR A 182 6.56 -11.63 6.19
CA THR A 182 6.46 -10.82 4.97
C THR A 182 5.68 -11.55 3.88
N GLY A 183 5.26 -10.82 2.84
CA GLY A 183 4.63 -11.41 1.66
C GLY A 183 5.39 -12.62 1.07
N PRO A 184 6.68 -12.50 0.72
CA PRO A 184 7.48 -13.60 0.24
C PRO A 184 7.54 -14.79 1.20
N GLU A 185 7.69 -14.54 2.51
CA GLU A 185 7.76 -15.60 3.52
C GLU A 185 6.42 -16.35 3.67
N VAL A 186 5.29 -15.62 3.71
CA VAL A 186 3.94 -16.21 3.75
C VAL A 186 3.71 -17.10 2.53
N GLU A 187 3.98 -16.57 1.33
CA GLU A 187 3.75 -17.32 0.10
C GLU A 187 4.72 -18.50 -0.03
N ALA A 188 5.99 -18.37 0.32
CA ALA A 188 6.94 -19.49 0.27
C ALA A 188 6.49 -20.66 1.17
N GLN A 189 6.16 -20.36 2.44
CA GLN A 189 5.74 -21.37 3.42
C GLN A 189 4.44 -22.09 3.01
N LEU A 190 3.50 -21.39 2.37
CA LEU A 190 2.26 -21.98 1.86
C LEU A 190 2.47 -22.75 0.54
N ASN A 191 3.30 -22.21 -0.36
CA ASN A 191 3.52 -22.78 -1.69
C ASN A 191 4.18 -24.15 -1.62
N ASP A 192 5.09 -24.36 -0.67
CA ASP A 192 5.72 -25.65 -0.36
C ASP A 192 4.71 -26.73 0.05
N ARG A 193 3.52 -26.31 0.50
CA ARG A 193 2.41 -27.19 0.88
C ARG A 193 1.28 -27.22 -0.16
N GLY A 194 1.47 -26.59 -1.33
CA GLY A 194 0.49 -26.57 -2.42
C GLY A 194 -0.62 -25.53 -2.27
N PHE A 195 -0.46 -24.55 -1.38
CA PHE A 195 -1.42 -23.48 -1.15
C PHE A 195 -0.83 -22.09 -1.44
N THR A 196 -1.70 -21.09 -1.54
CA THR A 196 -1.37 -19.67 -1.65
C THR A 196 -2.35 -18.88 -0.78
N LEU A 197 -1.90 -17.75 -0.24
CA LEU A 197 -2.82 -16.79 0.38
C LEU A 197 -3.49 -15.97 -0.72
N GLY A 198 -2.74 -15.61 -1.76
CA GLY A 198 -3.25 -14.83 -2.88
C GLY A 198 -3.38 -13.34 -2.57
N HIS A 199 -2.66 -12.86 -1.55
CA HIS A 199 -2.64 -11.46 -1.12
C HIS A 199 -1.34 -10.78 -1.57
N PHE A 200 -1.40 -10.06 -2.69
CA PHE A 200 -0.23 -9.41 -3.30
C PHE A 200 -0.39 -7.87 -3.32
N PRO A 201 -0.24 -7.16 -2.19
CA PRO A 201 -0.25 -5.70 -2.18
C PRO A 201 0.95 -5.16 -2.96
N GLN A 202 0.95 -3.89 -3.35
CA GLN A 202 2.11 -3.31 -4.04
C GLN A 202 3.38 -3.33 -3.18
N SER A 203 3.22 -3.31 -1.86
CA SER A 203 4.27 -3.45 -0.86
C SER A 203 4.62 -4.90 -0.50
N PHE A 204 4.19 -5.89 -1.29
CA PHE A 204 4.28 -7.34 -0.98
C PHE A 204 5.65 -7.76 -0.42
N GLU A 205 6.74 -7.29 -1.02
CA GLU A 205 8.10 -7.73 -0.70
C GLU A 205 8.55 -7.40 0.73
N PHE A 206 8.00 -6.34 1.32
CA PHE A 206 8.45 -5.83 2.64
C PHE A 206 7.33 -5.77 3.67
N SER A 207 6.08 -5.64 3.24
CA SER A 207 4.93 -5.58 4.16
C SER A 207 4.61 -6.95 4.77
N THR A 208 4.05 -6.93 5.97
CA THR A 208 3.82 -8.12 6.80
C THR A 208 2.34 -8.42 6.99
N LEU A 209 2.03 -9.68 7.31
CA LEU A 209 0.67 -10.13 7.58
C LEU A 209 -0.07 -9.28 8.63
N GLY A 210 0.58 -9.01 9.76
CA GLY A 210 0.06 -8.16 10.82
C GLY A 210 -0.20 -6.74 10.35
N GLY A 211 0.72 -6.19 9.54
CA GLY A 211 0.55 -4.88 8.92
C GLY A 211 -0.69 -4.82 8.03
N TRP A 212 -0.90 -5.82 7.17
CA TRP A 212 -2.09 -5.88 6.30
C TRP A 212 -3.37 -5.90 7.12
N ILE A 213 -3.44 -6.73 8.16
CA ILE A 213 -4.62 -6.83 9.02
C ILE A 213 -4.86 -5.51 9.78
N ALA A 214 -3.79 -4.91 10.30
CA ALA A 214 -3.85 -3.65 11.04
C ALA A 214 -4.34 -2.48 10.18
N THR A 215 -4.10 -2.49 8.85
CA THR A 215 -4.46 -1.38 7.95
C THR A 215 -5.61 -1.69 6.99
N ARG A 216 -6.19 -2.90 7.04
CA ARG A 216 -7.18 -3.39 6.06
C ARG A 216 -6.65 -3.37 4.62
N GLY A 217 -5.39 -3.77 4.47
CA GLY A 217 -4.66 -3.79 3.20
C GLY A 217 -5.39 -4.58 2.10
N ALA A 218 -5.21 -4.14 0.85
CA ALA A 218 -5.73 -4.80 -0.34
C ALA A 218 -4.58 -5.34 -1.20
N GLY A 219 -4.72 -6.58 -1.68
CA GLY A 219 -3.82 -7.16 -2.66
C GLY A 219 -4.32 -6.94 -4.10
N GLN A 220 -3.43 -6.86 -5.08
CA GLN A 220 -3.75 -6.67 -6.51
C GLN A 220 -4.76 -7.69 -7.06
N THR A 221 -4.88 -8.85 -6.41
CA THR A 221 -5.78 -9.96 -6.77
C THR A 221 -6.99 -10.06 -5.83
N SER A 222 -7.29 -9.03 -5.04
CA SER A 222 -8.36 -9.07 -4.03
C SER A 222 -9.76 -9.25 -4.63
N THR A 223 -9.99 -8.88 -5.90
CA THR A 223 -11.26 -9.19 -6.59
C THR A 223 -11.50 -10.69 -6.67
N GLY A 224 -10.44 -11.51 -6.81
CA GLY A 224 -10.55 -12.96 -6.84
C GLY A 224 -10.42 -13.66 -5.48
N TYR A 225 -9.49 -13.20 -4.64
CA TYR A 225 -9.13 -13.88 -3.39
C TYR A 225 -9.76 -13.24 -2.13
N GLY A 226 -10.31 -12.03 -2.24
CA GLY A 226 -10.78 -11.22 -1.13
C GLY A 226 -9.75 -10.17 -0.67
N LYS A 227 -10.20 -9.17 0.07
CA LYS A 227 -9.29 -8.32 0.84
C LYS A 227 -8.83 -9.03 2.11
N ILE A 228 -7.91 -8.42 2.86
CA ILE A 228 -7.36 -9.04 4.07
C ILE A 228 -8.44 -9.34 5.12
N GLU A 229 -9.45 -8.49 5.26
CA GLU A 229 -10.59 -8.70 6.15
C GLU A 229 -11.44 -9.93 5.77
N ASP A 230 -11.50 -10.27 4.48
CA ASP A 230 -12.23 -11.44 3.97
C ASP A 230 -11.41 -12.72 4.12
N MET A 231 -10.07 -12.59 4.05
CA MET A 231 -9.11 -13.67 4.19
C MET A 231 -8.86 -14.05 5.66
N THR A 232 -8.95 -13.08 6.58
CA THR A 232 -8.68 -13.28 8.01
C THR A 232 -9.86 -13.99 8.67
N GLN A 233 -9.61 -15.17 9.27
CA GLN A 233 -10.61 -15.93 10.00
C GLN A 233 -10.55 -15.68 11.50
N ALA A 234 -9.34 -15.60 12.07
CA ALA A 234 -9.12 -15.31 13.48
C ALA A 234 -7.79 -14.61 13.70
N VAL A 235 -7.65 -13.93 14.82
CA VAL A 235 -6.43 -13.22 15.25
C VAL A 235 -6.17 -13.47 16.72
N ARG A 236 -4.88 -13.50 17.07
CA ARG A 236 -4.38 -13.33 18.43
C ARG A 236 -3.78 -11.94 18.54
N LEU A 237 -4.17 -11.20 19.57
CA LEU A 237 -3.75 -9.82 19.76
C LEU A 237 -3.45 -9.57 21.24
N VAL A 238 -2.25 -9.10 21.54
CA VAL A 238 -1.84 -8.72 22.88
C VAL A 238 -2.12 -7.22 23.08
N THR A 239 -2.97 -6.88 24.05
CA THR A 239 -3.21 -5.49 24.47
C THR A 239 -2.62 -5.24 25.87
N PRO A 240 -2.47 -3.98 26.29
CA PRO A 240 -2.16 -3.64 27.68
C PRO A 240 -3.19 -4.20 28.69
N SER A 241 -4.45 -4.37 28.28
CA SER A 241 -5.52 -4.99 29.10
C SER A 241 -5.51 -6.52 29.09
N GLY A 242 -4.75 -7.17 28.19
CA GLY A 242 -4.62 -8.63 28.13
C GLY A 242 -4.63 -9.22 26.73
N LEU A 243 -4.58 -10.55 26.66
CA LEU A 243 -4.63 -11.30 25.41
C LEU A 243 -6.07 -11.43 24.90
N ILE A 244 -6.26 -11.16 23.62
CA ILE A 244 -7.50 -11.41 22.88
C ILE A 244 -7.25 -12.47 21.83
N GLU A 245 -8.10 -13.49 21.82
CA GLU A 245 -8.15 -14.50 20.76
C GLU A 245 -9.56 -14.52 20.16
N THR A 246 -9.68 -14.20 18.88
CA THR A 246 -10.96 -14.31 18.18
C THR A 246 -11.20 -15.75 17.74
N ARG A 247 -12.47 -16.13 17.56
CA ARG A 247 -12.85 -17.52 17.31
C ARG A 247 -12.45 -17.96 15.89
N ASP A 248 -11.74 -19.07 15.81
CA ASP A 248 -11.39 -19.75 14.56
C ASP A 248 -12.56 -20.63 14.06
N VAL A 249 -13.60 -19.97 13.54
CA VAL A 249 -14.82 -20.62 13.00
C VAL A 249 -15.24 -19.93 11.70
N PRO A 250 -15.94 -20.63 10.78
CA PRO A 250 -16.31 -20.04 9.49
C PRO A 250 -17.25 -18.84 9.61
N ALA A 251 -18.17 -18.85 10.58
CA ALA A 251 -19.10 -17.76 10.86
C ALA A 251 -19.66 -17.87 12.29
N ALA A 252 -20.07 -16.73 12.85
CA ALA A 252 -20.75 -16.66 14.15
C ALA A 252 -21.75 -15.50 14.17
N ALA A 253 -22.86 -15.66 14.89
CA ALA A 253 -23.87 -14.64 15.12
C ALA A 253 -24.01 -14.36 16.63
N THR A 254 -22.91 -13.99 17.27
CA THR A 254 -22.81 -13.84 18.74
C THR A 254 -22.52 -12.40 19.14
N GLY A 255 -23.32 -11.46 18.61
CA GLY A 255 -23.13 -10.02 18.82
C GLY A 255 -22.13 -9.38 17.83
N PRO A 256 -21.67 -8.15 18.11
CA PRO A 256 -20.68 -7.47 17.28
C PRO A 256 -19.41 -8.31 17.09
N SER A 257 -18.89 -8.32 15.85
CA SER A 257 -17.72 -9.11 15.51
C SER A 257 -16.45 -8.49 16.10
N LEU A 258 -15.88 -9.10 17.15
CA LEU A 258 -14.60 -8.67 17.72
C LEU A 258 -13.47 -8.63 16.67
N LEU A 259 -13.45 -9.58 15.72
CA LEU A 259 -12.48 -9.55 14.62
C LEU A 259 -12.54 -8.24 13.82
N HIS A 260 -13.73 -7.73 13.51
CA HIS A 260 -13.92 -6.51 12.74
C HIS A 260 -13.64 -5.24 13.55
N ILE A 261 -13.65 -5.35 14.89
CA ILE A 261 -13.16 -4.30 15.78
C ILE A 261 -11.63 -4.23 15.71
N LEU A 262 -10.93 -5.38 15.67
CA LEU A 262 -9.47 -5.43 15.72
C LEU A 262 -8.79 -5.20 14.35
N VAL A 263 -9.43 -5.63 13.26
CA VAL A 263 -8.96 -5.44 11.87
C VAL A 263 -9.13 -3.97 11.49
N GLY A 264 -8.03 -3.31 11.09
CA GLY A 264 -8.01 -1.86 10.88
C GLY A 264 -7.65 -1.03 12.12
N SER A 265 -7.08 -1.65 13.16
CA SER A 265 -6.71 -0.96 14.40
C SER A 265 -5.42 -0.14 14.31
N GLU A 266 -4.61 -0.31 13.26
CA GLU A 266 -3.37 0.46 13.01
C GLU A 266 -2.37 0.50 14.19
N GLY A 267 -2.38 -0.55 15.01
CA GLY A 267 -1.53 -0.65 16.21
C GLY A 267 -2.05 0.14 17.42
N ALA A 268 -3.22 0.79 17.31
CA ALA A 268 -3.81 1.57 18.39
C ALA A 268 -4.34 0.70 19.54
N TYR A 269 -4.70 -0.58 19.29
CA TYR A 269 -5.29 -1.43 20.34
C TYR A 269 -4.28 -2.36 21.00
N GLY A 270 -3.21 -2.71 20.30
CA GLY A 270 -2.27 -3.74 20.73
C GLY A 270 -1.47 -4.29 19.55
N VAL A 271 -0.88 -5.46 19.75
CA VAL A 271 0.01 -6.12 18.79
C VAL A 271 -0.62 -7.42 18.32
N ILE A 272 -0.92 -7.53 17.03
CA ILE A 272 -1.35 -8.79 16.41
C ILE A 272 -0.15 -9.72 16.37
N THR A 273 -0.22 -10.89 17.00
CA THR A 273 0.89 -11.86 17.09
C THR A 273 0.76 -12.99 16.09
N GLU A 274 -0.46 -13.48 15.88
CA GLU A 274 -0.80 -14.54 14.93
C GLU A 274 -2.16 -14.29 14.28
N ALA A 275 -2.35 -14.80 13.07
CA ALA A 275 -3.64 -14.83 12.41
C ALA A 275 -3.90 -16.18 11.73
N THR A 276 -5.13 -16.68 11.87
CA THR A 276 -5.63 -17.78 11.03
C THR A 276 -6.19 -17.20 9.74
N MET A 277 -5.58 -17.58 8.62
CA MET A 277 -5.90 -17.10 7.27
C MET A 277 -6.58 -18.19 6.46
N ARG A 278 -7.59 -17.82 5.68
CA ARG A 278 -8.21 -18.67 4.67
C ARG A 278 -7.31 -18.72 3.44
N ILE A 279 -6.91 -19.92 3.04
CA ILE A 279 -5.98 -20.14 1.92
C ILE A 279 -6.69 -20.81 0.74
N ARG A 280 -6.01 -20.82 -0.42
CA ARG A 280 -6.48 -21.48 -1.64
C ARG A 280 -5.43 -22.44 -2.17
N PRO A 281 -5.81 -23.54 -2.84
CA PRO A 281 -4.85 -24.31 -3.61
C PRO A 281 -4.16 -23.42 -4.65
N ARG A 282 -2.88 -23.68 -4.92
CA ARG A 282 -2.17 -22.96 -5.99
C ARG A 282 -2.91 -23.13 -7.33
N PRO A 283 -3.09 -22.06 -8.11
CA PRO A 283 -3.77 -22.15 -9.40
C PRO A 283 -2.94 -22.97 -10.40
N GLU A 284 -3.59 -23.79 -11.23
CA GLU A 284 -2.93 -24.50 -12.34
C GLU A 284 -2.46 -23.52 -13.42
N VAL A 285 -3.24 -22.46 -13.63
CA VAL A 285 -2.96 -21.41 -14.62
C VAL A 285 -3.31 -20.05 -14.04
N GLN A 286 -2.44 -19.07 -14.27
CA GLN A 286 -2.70 -17.64 -14.11
C GLN A 286 -2.63 -17.01 -15.51
N ASP A 287 -3.75 -16.49 -16.01
CA ASP A 287 -3.87 -16.01 -17.39
C ASP A 287 -4.35 -14.56 -17.39
N TYR A 288 -3.42 -13.63 -17.63
CA TYR A 288 -3.63 -12.18 -17.61
C TYR A 288 -3.47 -11.60 -19.02
N ARG A 289 -4.39 -10.70 -19.42
CA ARG A 289 -4.45 -10.15 -20.79
C ARG A 289 -4.88 -8.68 -20.77
N GLY A 290 -4.55 -7.98 -21.85
CA GLY A 290 -4.90 -6.57 -22.03
C GLY A 290 -6.07 -6.34 -23.00
N PHE A 291 -6.81 -5.26 -22.78
CA PHE A 291 -7.76 -4.65 -23.73
C PHE A 291 -7.53 -3.14 -23.80
N LEU A 292 -7.91 -2.54 -24.93
CA LEU A 292 -8.04 -1.09 -25.07
C LEU A 292 -9.50 -0.70 -25.27
N PHE A 293 -9.90 0.37 -24.63
CA PHE A 293 -11.17 1.07 -24.83
C PHE A 293 -10.90 2.48 -25.35
N HIS A 294 -11.87 3.06 -26.05
CA HIS A 294 -11.74 4.44 -26.52
C HIS A 294 -11.98 5.43 -25.38
N THR A 295 -12.82 5.08 -24.42
CA THR A 295 -13.11 5.92 -23.25
C THR A 295 -13.09 5.14 -21.95
N LEU A 296 -12.99 5.87 -20.83
CA LEU A 296 -13.02 5.27 -19.50
C LEU A 296 -14.39 4.66 -19.19
N GLU A 297 -15.47 5.30 -19.66
CA GLU A 297 -16.86 4.87 -19.46
C GLU A 297 -17.14 3.50 -20.08
N GLU A 298 -16.60 3.23 -21.27
CA GLU A 298 -16.70 1.92 -21.94
C GLU A 298 -16.04 0.82 -21.08
N GLY A 299 -14.83 1.09 -20.59
CA GLY A 299 -14.12 0.16 -19.71
C GLY A 299 -14.85 -0.05 -18.38
N ILE A 300 -15.38 1.02 -17.78
CA ILE A 300 -16.21 0.95 -16.55
C ILE A 300 -17.44 0.08 -16.79
N ALA A 301 -18.14 0.28 -17.91
CA ALA A 301 -19.34 -0.48 -18.26
C ALA A 301 -19.03 -1.97 -18.46
N ALA A 302 -17.89 -2.30 -19.08
CA ALA A 302 -17.41 -3.67 -19.20
C ALA A 302 -17.12 -4.29 -17.82
N LEU A 303 -16.39 -3.59 -16.95
CA LEU A 303 -16.07 -4.07 -15.60
C LEU A 303 -17.33 -4.29 -14.75
N ARG A 304 -18.28 -3.34 -14.79
CA ARG A 304 -19.57 -3.48 -14.11
C ARG A 304 -20.34 -4.69 -14.62
N THR A 305 -20.38 -4.90 -15.93
CA THR A 305 -21.06 -6.07 -16.54
C THR A 305 -20.41 -7.38 -16.08
N LEU A 306 -19.07 -7.45 -16.04
CA LEU A 306 -18.35 -8.63 -15.53
C LEU A 306 -18.64 -8.89 -14.05
N MET A 307 -18.78 -7.84 -13.24
CA MET A 307 -19.05 -7.99 -11.80
C MET A 307 -20.51 -8.26 -11.46
N GLN A 308 -21.47 -7.85 -12.30
CA GLN A 308 -22.90 -8.06 -12.05
C GLN A 308 -23.48 -9.25 -12.82
N GLY A 309 -22.86 -9.64 -13.94
CA GLY A 309 -23.30 -10.77 -14.79
C GLY A 309 -22.33 -11.94 -14.85
N GLY A 310 -21.08 -11.75 -14.39
CA GLY A 310 -20.02 -12.73 -14.52
C GLY A 310 -19.38 -12.79 -15.91
N PRO A 311 -18.20 -13.43 -16.03
CA PRO A 311 -17.45 -14.08 -14.95
C PRO A 311 -16.56 -13.10 -14.17
N HIS A 312 -16.62 -13.16 -12.83
CA HIS A 312 -15.76 -12.36 -11.95
C HIS A 312 -14.28 -12.64 -12.18
N PRO A 313 -13.46 -11.60 -12.45
CA PRO A 313 -12.03 -11.74 -12.64
C PRO A 313 -11.29 -11.93 -11.31
N THR A 314 -10.10 -12.51 -11.41
CA THR A 314 -9.16 -12.54 -10.27
C THR A 314 -8.49 -11.18 -10.10
N ILE A 315 -8.21 -10.49 -11.21
CA ILE A 315 -7.64 -9.15 -11.25
C ILE A 315 -8.28 -8.36 -12.38
N ALA A 316 -8.57 -7.10 -12.12
CA ALA A 316 -9.05 -6.13 -13.09
C ALA A 316 -8.46 -4.77 -12.75
N ARG A 317 -7.77 -4.15 -13.71
CA ARG A 317 -7.21 -2.79 -13.57
C ARG A 317 -7.49 -2.00 -14.82
N LEU A 318 -8.31 -0.95 -14.73
CA LEU A 318 -8.62 -0.07 -15.85
C LEU A 318 -7.95 1.28 -15.64
N SER A 319 -6.95 1.54 -16.46
CA SER A 319 -6.19 2.78 -16.51
C SER A 319 -6.90 3.82 -17.36
N ASP A 320 -6.93 5.07 -16.88
CA ASP A 320 -7.36 6.21 -17.68
C ASP A 320 -6.38 6.48 -18.84
N ALA A 321 -6.70 7.48 -19.66
CA ALA A 321 -5.90 7.83 -20.82
C ALA A 321 -4.49 8.30 -20.46
N ASP A 322 -4.33 9.02 -19.34
CA ASP A 322 -3.05 9.55 -18.91
C ASP A 322 -2.15 8.45 -18.35
N GLU A 323 -2.67 7.55 -17.52
CA GLU A 323 -1.90 6.40 -17.04
C GLU A 323 -1.56 5.43 -18.19
N THR A 324 -2.48 5.24 -19.14
CA THR A 324 -2.22 4.43 -20.34
C THR A 324 -1.08 5.02 -21.16
N ALA A 325 -1.07 6.34 -21.35
CA ALA A 325 0.05 7.04 -21.98
C ALA A 325 1.33 6.88 -21.17
N GLY A 326 1.29 7.07 -19.85
CA GLY A 326 2.42 6.84 -18.94
C GLY A 326 3.03 5.44 -19.07
N PHE A 327 2.21 4.39 -19.15
CA PHE A 327 2.71 3.02 -19.36
C PHE A 327 3.34 2.82 -20.73
N ALA A 328 2.73 3.35 -21.80
CA ALA A 328 3.30 3.26 -23.14
C ALA A 328 4.66 3.96 -23.22
N MET A 329 4.83 5.04 -22.46
CA MET A 329 6.08 5.78 -22.35
C MET A 329 7.17 5.07 -21.55
N MET A 330 6.77 4.30 -20.53
CA MET A 330 7.67 3.48 -19.74
C MET A 330 8.03 2.15 -20.43
N ALA A 331 7.40 1.79 -21.55
CA ALA A 331 7.78 0.60 -22.28
C ALA A 331 9.20 0.71 -22.83
N HIS A 332 9.98 -0.38 -22.74
CA HIS A 332 11.33 -0.43 -23.31
C HIS A 332 11.28 -0.22 -24.83
N GLU A 333 12.15 0.65 -25.35
CA GLU A 333 12.29 0.81 -26.79
C GLU A 333 12.94 -0.46 -27.38
N HIS A 334 12.27 -1.07 -28.36
CA HIS A 334 12.85 -2.16 -29.12
C HIS A 334 13.61 -1.64 -30.34
N HIS A 335 14.72 -2.30 -30.69
CA HIS A 335 15.51 -2.00 -31.88
C HIS A 335 15.36 -3.12 -32.94
N GLY A 336 15.72 -2.80 -34.19
CA GLY A 336 15.71 -3.77 -35.30
C GLY A 336 14.32 -4.25 -35.71
N LEU A 337 14.18 -5.57 -35.93
CA LEU A 337 12.94 -6.17 -36.45
C LEU A 337 11.73 -5.96 -35.53
N ARG A 338 11.97 -5.89 -34.20
CA ARG A 338 10.90 -5.66 -33.21
C ARG A 338 10.34 -4.24 -33.27
N ALA A 339 11.18 -3.24 -33.53
CA ALA A 339 10.73 -1.86 -33.73
C ALA A 339 9.76 -1.72 -34.92
N LEU A 340 9.95 -2.52 -35.97
CA LEU A 340 9.05 -2.56 -37.13
C LEU A 340 7.70 -3.20 -36.78
N VAL A 341 7.71 -4.23 -35.92
CA VAL A 341 6.49 -4.85 -35.39
C VAL A 341 5.72 -3.85 -34.53
N ASP A 342 6.40 -3.12 -33.63
CA ASP A 342 5.78 -2.12 -32.76
C ASP A 342 5.11 -1.02 -33.59
N ARG A 343 5.80 -0.48 -34.61
CA ARG A 343 5.18 0.48 -35.55
C ARG A 343 4.00 -0.11 -36.32
N GLY A 344 4.07 -1.38 -36.69
CA GLY A 344 2.96 -2.07 -37.35
C GLY A 344 1.73 -2.20 -36.44
N VAL A 345 1.95 -2.50 -35.16
CA VAL A 345 0.90 -2.51 -34.12
C VAL A 345 0.33 -1.12 -33.92
N GLU A 346 1.17 -0.10 -33.76
CA GLU A 346 0.72 1.30 -33.63
C GLU A 346 -0.13 1.75 -34.83
N GLN A 347 0.30 1.44 -36.06
CA GLN A 347 -0.48 1.75 -37.26
C GLN A 347 -1.81 1.01 -37.32
N TYR A 348 -1.83 -0.26 -36.91
CA TYR A 348 -3.07 -1.04 -36.82
C TYR A 348 -4.03 -0.44 -35.79
N LEU A 349 -3.53 -0.10 -34.60
CA LEU A 349 -4.30 0.56 -33.54
C LEU A 349 -4.86 1.90 -34.02
N ALA A 350 -4.02 2.73 -34.65
CA ALA A 350 -4.44 4.03 -35.20
C ALA A 350 -5.53 3.88 -36.27
N ARG A 351 -5.44 2.89 -37.16
CA ARG A 351 -6.49 2.58 -38.15
C ARG A 351 -7.80 2.14 -37.51
N LYS A 352 -7.74 1.57 -36.31
CA LYS A 352 -8.89 1.18 -35.49
C LYS A 352 -9.36 2.30 -34.56
N GLY A 353 -8.73 3.48 -34.59
CA GLY A 353 -9.07 4.64 -33.76
C GLY A 353 -8.52 4.57 -32.33
N TYR A 354 -7.61 3.64 -32.02
CA TYR A 354 -6.95 3.55 -30.73
C TYR A 354 -5.57 4.20 -30.76
N SER A 355 -5.16 4.78 -29.63
CA SER A 355 -3.84 5.36 -29.46
C SER A 355 -3.36 5.17 -28.03
N LEU A 356 -2.23 4.46 -27.89
CA LEU A 356 -1.60 4.19 -26.60
C LEU A 356 -1.05 5.45 -25.91
N VAL A 357 -0.85 6.54 -26.66
CA VAL A 357 -0.30 7.80 -26.14
C VAL A 357 -1.32 8.94 -26.15
N LYS A 358 -2.55 8.68 -26.60
CA LYS A 358 -3.64 9.68 -26.66
C LYS A 358 -5.00 9.02 -26.51
N GLY A 359 -5.66 9.24 -25.38
CA GLY A 359 -7.10 9.04 -25.22
C GLY A 359 -7.58 7.61 -24.98
N SER A 360 -6.82 6.56 -25.35
CA SER A 360 -7.26 5.18 -25.07
C SER A 360 -7.04 4.79 -23.61
N CYS A 361 -7.94 3.96 -23.09
CA CYS A 361 -7.89 3.43 -21.74
C CYS A 361 -7.51 1.94 -21.77
N PHE A 362 -6.52 1.55 -20.97
CA PHE A 362 -6.02 0.18 -20.90
C PHE A 362 -6.67 -0.61 -19.77
N LEU A 363 -7.25 -1.77 -20.10
CA LEU A 363 -7.73 -2.74 -19.12
C LEU A 363 -6.80 -3.95 -19.05
N LEU A 364 -6.19 -4.18 -17.89
CA LEU A 364 -5.63 -5.47 -17.51
C LEU A 364 -6.73 -6.33 -16.87
N LEU A 365 -6.95 -7.53 -17.41
CA LEU A 365 -7.90 -8.49 -16.87
C LEU A 365 -7.24 -9.85 -16.69
N GLY A 366 -7.55 -10.56 -15.60
CA GLY A 366 -6.90 -11.83 -15.31
C GLY A 366 -7.77 -12.83 -14.56
N TYR A 367 -7.51 -14.11 -14.81
CA TYR A 367 -8.20 -15.22 -14.19
C TYR A 367 -7.20 -16.30 -13.74
N ASP A 368 -7.33 -16.68 -12.48
CA ASP A 368 -6.59 -17.78 -11.86
C ASP A 368 -7.51 -19.00 -11.69
N GLY A 369 -6.93 -20.19 -11.79
CA GLY A 369 -7.60 -21.43 -11.40
C GLY A 369 -7.24 -22.62 -12.28
N ARG A 370 -8.20 -23.54 -12.46
CA ARG A 370 -8.03 -24.72 -13.32
C ARG A 370 -8.11 -24.31 -14.78
N ARG A 371 -7.27 -24.91 -15.63
CA ARG A 371 -7.15 -24.53 -17.05
C ARG A 371 -8.47 -24.54 -17.82
N LYS A 372 -9.32 -25.54 -17.57
CA LYS A 372 -10.66 -25.66 -18.22
C LYS A 372 -11.60 -24.51 -17.83
N GLU A 373 -11.58 -24.10 -16.56
CA GLU A 373 -12.44 -23.04 -16.03
C GLU A 373 -11.97 -21.67 -16.52
N VAL A 374 -10.65 -21.42 -16.43
CA VAL A 374 -10.02 -20.19 -16.93
C VAL A 374 -10.31 -20.00 -18.42
N LYS A 375 -10.24 -21.06 -19.24
CA LYS A 375 -10.60 -21.00 -20.66
C LYS A 375 -12.06 -20.58 -20.89
N LYS A 376 -13.00 -21.12 -20.09
CA LYS A 376 -14.42 -20.78 -20.18
C LYS A 376 -14.66 -19.32 -19.79
N ARG A 377 -14.09 -18.89 -18.66
CA ARG A 377 -14.22 -17.50 -18.17
C ARG A 377 -13.67 -16.51 -19.19
N TRP A 378 -12.50 -16.80 -19.78
CA TRP A 378 -11.94 -15.95 -20.83
C TRP A 378 -12.82 -15.80 -22.07
N LYS A 379 -13.51 -16.87 -22.50
CA LYS A 379 -14.43 -16.78 -23.64
C LYS A 379 -15.58 -15.81 -23.35
N GLN A 380 -16.14 -15.87 -22.14
CA GLN A 380 -17.24 -14.98 -21.73
C GLN A 380 -16.76 -13.55 -21.52
N ALA A 381 -15.62 -13.38 -20.83
CA ALA A 381 -15.05 -12.08 -20.55
C ALA A 381 -14.65 -11.31 -21.81
N ALA A 382 -14.03 -11.99 -22.78
CA ALA A 382 -13.67 -11.39 -24.05
C ALA A 382 -14.91 -10.92 -24.83
N ALA A 383 -16.02 -11.66 -24.79
CA ALA A 383 -17.28 -11.25 -25.42
C ALA A 383 -17.82 -9.98 -24.74
N VAL A 384 -17.87 -9.95 -23.40
CA VAL A 384 -18.30 -8.74 -22.66
C VAL A 384 -17.43 -7.54 -23.00
N CYS A 385 -16.10 -7.68 -23.00
CA CYS A 385 -15.23 -6.56 -23.37
C CYS A 385 -15.49 -6.10 -24.81
N GLN A 386 -15.69 -7.01 -25.76
CA GLN A 386 -15.98 -6.68 -27.17
C GLN A 386 -17.34 -5.97 -27.33
N ASP A 387 -18.36 -6.41 -26.60
CA ASP A 387 -19.71 -5.81 -26.62
C ASP A 387 -19.70 -4.35 -26.13
N HIS A 388 -18.72 -4.00 -25.29
CA HIS A 388 -18.45 -2.64 -24.81
C HIS A 388 -17.33 -1.92 -25.58
N GLY A 389 -16.95 -2.38 -26.78
CA GLY A 389 -15.97 -1.68 -27.63
C GLY A 389 -14.50 -1.96 -27.30
N GLY A 390 -14.22 -3.00 -26.53
CA GLY A 390 -12.86 -3.39 -26.13
C GLY A 390 -12.08 -4.14 -27.23
N LEU A 391 -10.90 -3.62 -27.59
CA LEU A 391 -9.96 -4.27 -28.49
C LEU A 391 -8.95 -5.12 -27.70
N ALA A 392 -8.93 -6.43 -27.94
CA ALA A 392 -8.01 -7.34 -27.26
C ALA A 392 -6.54 -7.15 -27.71
N LEU A 393 -5.63 -7.01 -26.74
CA LEU A 393 -4.17 -6.93 -26.94
C LEU A 393 -3.44 -8.27 -26.70
N GLY A 394 -4.13 -9.27 -26.15
CA GLY A 394 -3.56 -10.58 -25.87
C GLY A 394 -2.74 -10.65 -24.58
N ARG A 395 -1.88 -11.68 -24.48
CA ARG A 395 -1.18 -12.07 -23.23
C ARG A 395 0.07 -11.22 -22.94
N ALA A 396 0.74 -10.71 -23.96
CA ALA A 396 2.03 -10.02 -23.81
C ALA A 396 1.92 -8.82 -22.86
N ALA A 397 0.83 -8.05 -22.94
CA ALA A 397 0.57 -6.94 -22.03
C ALA A 397 0.45 -7.40 -20.56
N GLY A 398 -0.27 -8.50 -20.31
CA GLY A 398 -0.42 -9.06 -18.97
C GLY A 398 0.87 -9.67 -18.42
N GLU A 399 1.67 -10.30 -19.27
CA GLU A 399 2.99 -10.83 -18.91
C GLU A 399 3.98 -9.72 -18.56
N SER A 400 3.97 -8.61 -19.31
CA SER A 400 4.79 -7.44 -19.02
C SER A 400 4.41 -6.81 -17.68
N TRP A 401 3.10 -6.56 -17.47
CA TRP A 401 2.61 -6.04 -16.20
C TRP A 401 3.03 -6.92 -15.02
N ARG A 402 2.89 -8.25 -15.14
CA ARG A 402 3.23 -9.20 -14.07
C ARG A 402 4.69 -9.10 -13.65
N ARG A 403 5.60 -8.82 -14.58
CA ARG A 403 7.04 -8.69 -14.32
C ARG A 403 7.38 -7.37 -13.60
N GLU A 404 6.64 -6.30 -13.87
CA GLU A 404 6.99 -4.94 -13.44
C GLU A 404 6.13 -4.40 -12.28
N ARG A 405 5.13 -5.18 -11.83
CA ARG A 405 4.10 -4.75 -10.85
C ARG A 405 4.62 -4.32 -9.48
N PHE A 406 5.87 -4.61 -9.13
CA PHE A 406 6.52 -4.19 -7.88
C PHE A 406 7.64 -3.16 -8.09
N ALA A 407 7.96 -2.78 -9.33
CA ALA A 407 9.12 -1.93 -9.63
C ALA A 407 8.84 -0.42 -9.43
N HIS A 408 7.59 0.03 -9.51
CA HIS A 408 7.25 1.46 -9.52
C HIS A 408 7.71 2.26 -8.28
N PRO A 409 7.69 1.74 -7.04
CA PRO A 409 8.22 2.47 -5.89
C PRO A 409 9.73 2.80 -6.00
N TYR A 410 10.51 2.03 -6.75
CA TYR A 410 11.92 2.35 -7.03
C TYR A 410 12.06 3.57 -7.95
N LEU A 411 11.14 3.75 -8.91
CA LEU A 411 11.13 4.92 -9.80
C LEU A 411 10.84 6.22 -9.01
N ARG A 412 9.94 6.14 -8.03
CA ARG A 412 9.61 7.27 -7.16
C ARG A 412 10.86 7.87 -6.51
N ASP A 413 11.76 7.03 -6.01
CA ASP A 413 12.99 7.48 -5.36
C ASP A 413 13.93 8.22 -6.32
N THR A 414 14.02 7.79 -7.58
CA THR A 414 14.73 8.51 -8.64
C THR A 414 14.10 9.87 -8.91
N LEU A 415 12.77 9.92 -9.01
CA LEU A 415 12.02 11.16 -9.26
C LEU A 415 12.18 12.18 -8.12
N LEU A 416 12.10 11.73 -6.86
CA LEU A 416 12.38 12.56 -5.69
C LEU A 416 13.80 13.15 -5.74
N GLY A 417 14.77 12.37 -6.21
CA GLY A 417 16.16 12.79 -6.35
C GLY A 417 16.41 13.88 -7.38
N VAL A 418 15.43 14.24 -8.23
CA VAL A 418 15.60 15.27 -9.28
C VAL A 418 14.54 16.38 -9.20
N GLY A 419 13.90 16.55 -8.03
CA GLY A 419 12.96 17.64 -7.83
C GLY A 419 11.54 17.38 -8.34
N VAL A 420 11.11 16.11 -8.42
CA VAL A 420 9.75 15.74 -8.80
C VAL A 420 8.96 15.29 -7.56
N MET A 421 7.85 15.97 -7.30
CA MET A 421 6.84 15.52 -6.35
C MET A 421 6.07 14.38 -6.99
N VAL A 422 6.02 13.23 -6.33
CA VAL A 422 5.23 12.07 -6.77
C VAL A 422 4.64 11.38 -5.55
N ASP A 423 3.32 11.23 -5.55
CA ASP A 423 2.62 10.49 -4.50
C ASP A 423 1.35 9.84 -5.05
N THR A 424 0.75 9.01 -4.20
CA THR A 424 -0.44 8.25 -4.54
C THR A 424 -1.53 8.40 -3.49
N LEU A 425 -2.78 8.38 -3.94
CA LEU A 425 -3.94 8.33 -3.06
C LEU A 425 -5.02 7.47 -3.68
N GLU A 426 -5.97 7.06 -2.85
CA GLU A 426 -6.95 6.07 -3.23
C GLU A 426 -8.26 6.31 -2.50
N THR A 427 -9.35 5.90 -3.14
CA THR A 427 -10.71 6.01 -2.61
C THR A 427 -11.57 4.91 -3.22
N ALA A 428 -12.82 4.80 -2.79
CA ALA A 428 -13.81 3.94 -3.41
C ALA A 428 -15.20 4.57 -3.35
N THR A 429 -16.03 4.22 -4.32
CA THR A 429 -17.44 4.64 -4.36
C THR A 429 -18.28 3.66 -5.17
N SER A 430 -19.58 3.91 -5.26
CA SER A 430 -20.51 3.08 -6.04
C SER A 430 -20.34 3.29 -7.55
N TRP A 431 -20.79 2.31 -8.35
CA TRP A 431 -20.72 2.41 -9.81
C TRP A 431 -21.42 3.65 -10.37
N SER A 432 -22.50 4.10 -9.75
CA SER A 432 -23.27 5.27 -10.21
C SER A 432 -22.57 6.61 -9.94
N ASN A 433 -21.59 6.63 -9.03
CA ASN A 433 -20.87 7.85 -8.63
C ASN A 433 -19.41 7.87 -9.12
N LEU A 434 -18.92 6.76 -9.68
CA LEU A 434 -17.50 6.56 -9.98
C LEU A 434 -16.92 7.62 -10.93
N THR A 435 -17.62 7.95 -12.02
CA THR A 435 -17.17 8.95 -12.99
C THR A 435 -17.10 10.34 -12.37
N ARG A 436 -18.15 10.76 -11.64
CA ARG A 436 -18.16 12.04 -10.92
C ARG A 436 -17.00 12.12 -9.93
N LEU A 437 -16.79 11.10 -9.11
CA LEU A 437 -15.70 11.07 -8.14
C LEU A 437 -14.33 11.17 -8.82
N TYR A 438 -14.12 10.46 -9.93
CA TYR A 438 -12.91 10.55 -10.73
C TYR A 438 -12.65 11.98 -11.23
N GLU A 439 -13.65 12.63 -11.82
CA GLU A 439 -13.53 14.00 -12.36
C GLU A 439 -13.22 15.02 -11.27
N GLU A 440 -13.97 15.01 -10.16
CA GLU A 440 -13.79 15.94 -9.04
C GLU A 440 -12.42 15.77 -8.37
N MET A 441 -12.01 14.52 -8.12
CA MET A 441 -10.73 14.20 -7.50
C MET A 441 -9.56 14.63 -8.39
N THR A 442 -9.56 14.24 -9.66
CA THR A 442 -8.45 14.55 -10.59
C THR A 442 -8.35 16.05 -10.87
N SER A 443 -9.48 16.75 -11.00
CA SER A 443 -9.54 18.20 -11.14
C SER A 443 -8.93 18.91 -9.92
N ALA A 444 -9.34 18.52 -8.71
CA ALA A 444 -8.84 19.10 -7.47
C ALA A 444 -7.32 18.90 -7.30
N ILE A 445 -6.81 17.70 -7.62
CA ILE A 445 -5.37 17.42 -7.58
C ILE A 445 -4.61 18.34 -8.54
N ARG A 446 -5.03 18.44 -9.81
CA ARG A 446 -4.37 19.30 -10.81
C ARG A 446 -4.38 20.77 -10.41
N ALA A 447 -5.54 21.26 -9.98
CA ALA A 447 -5.69 22.64 -9.55
C ALA A 447 -4.78 22.97 -8.35
N ALA A 448 -4.66 22.06 -7.38
CA ALA A 448 -3.79 22.25 -6.23
C ALA A 448 -2.29 22.19 -6.57
N ILE A 449 -1.88 21.29 -7.47
CA ILE A 449 -0.49 21.25 -7.97
C ILE A 449 -0.14 22.57 -8.66
N GLN A 450 -1.03 23.07 -9.52
CA GLN A 450 -0.83 24.34 -10.21
C GLN A 450 -0.79 25.53 -9.22
N ALA A 451 -1.75 25.59 -8.30
CA ALA A 451 -1.86 26.68 -7.32
C ALA A 451 -0.65 26.77 -6.37
N THR A 452 -0.03 25.62 -6.08
CA THR A 452 1.18 25.56 -5.25
C THR A 452 2.46 25.85 -6.04
N GLY A 453 2.40 26.02 -7.36
CA GLY A 453 3.58 26.29 -8.20
C GLY A 453 4.31 25.04 -8.69
N GLY A 454 3.66 23.88 -8.63
CA GLY A 454 4.20 22.59 -9.09
C GLY A 454 4.10 22.34 -10.60
N GLY A 455 3.80 23.38 -11.39
CA GLY A 455 3.60 23.28 -12.83
C GLY A 455 2.20 22.78 -13.21
N PRO A 456 1.99 22.38 -14.48
CA PRO A 456 0.68 21.90 -14.94
C PRO A 456 0.21 20.61 -14.24
N GLY A 457 1.16 19.82 -13.73
CA GLY A 457 0.89 18.57 -13.02
C GLY A 457 0.41 17.43 -13.93
N TYR A 458 0.77 16.21 -13.57
CA TYR A 458 0.33 15.01 -14.28
C TYR A 458 -0.41 14.08 -13.32
N VAL A 459 -1.67 13.76 -13.59
CA VAL A 459 -2.50 12.92 -12.72
C VAL A 459 -2.95 11.72 -13.52
N MET A 460 -2.48 10.55 -13.09
CA MET A 460 -2.80 9.25 -13.64
C MET A 460 -3.74 8.53 -12.69
N THR A 461 -4.82 7.94 -13.19
CA THR A 461 -5.76 7.19 -12.35
C THR A 461 -6.10 5.85 -12.95
N HIS A 462 -6.30 4.86 -12.09
CA HIS A 462 -6.93 3.61 -12.50
C HIS A 462 -7.95 3.13 -11.49
N ILE A 463 -8.87 2.30 -11.99
CA ILE A 463 -9.65 1.41 -11.15
C ILE A 463 -8.74 0.29 -10.69
N SER A 464 -8.47 0.20 -9.39
CA SER A 464 -7.54 -0.76 -8.79
C SER A 464 -8.21 -2.03 -8.29
N HIS A 465 -9.46 -1.90 -7.82
CA HIS A 465 -10.28 -2.98 -7.29
C HIS A 465 -11.74 -2.77 -7.69
N ILE A 466 -12.45 -3.87 -7.94
CA ILE A 466 -13.85 -3.86 -8.34
C ILE A 466 -14.70 -4.76 -7.45
N TYR A 467 -15.92 -4.31 -7.22
CA TYR A 467 -16.97 -4.94 -6.43
C TYR A 467 -18.23 -5.06 -7.27
N GLU A 468 -19.20 -5.85 -6.83
CA GLU A 468 -20.50 -5.94 -7.51
C GLU A 468 -21.24 -4.58 -7.54
N TRP A 469 -21.06 -3.77 -6.50
CA TRP A 469 -21.75 -2.49 -6.32
C TRP A 469 -20.87 -1.23 -6.50
N GLY A 470 -19.57 -1.37 -6.72
CA GLY A 470 -18.68 -0.22 -6.87
C GLY A 470 -17.23 -0.57 -7.22
N ALA A 471 -16.36 0.41 -7.11
CA ALA A 471 -14.94 0.25 -7.43
C ALA A 471 -14.06 1.20 -6.61
N SER A 472 -12.79 0.85 -6.51
CA SER A 472 -11.74 1.71 -5.97
C SER A 472 -11.01 2.44 -7.10
N LEU A 473 -10.81 3.75 -6.91
CA LEU A 473 -9.93 4.58 -7.74
C LEU A 473 -8.59 4.74 -7.02
N TYR A 474 -7.50 4.67 -7.79
CA TYR A 474 -6.14 4.88 -7.33
C TYR A 474 -5.48 5.91 -8.23
N ALA A 475 -5.13 7.05 -7.67
CA ALA A 475 -4.48 8.14 -8.39
C ALA A 475 -2.99 8.19 -8.03
N THR A 476 -2.15 8.35 -9.05
CA THR A 476 -0.75 8.77 -8.92
C THR A 476 -0.65 10.17 -9.50
N PHE A 477 -0.09 11.11 -8.75
CA PHE A 477 0.08 12.47 -9.22
C PHE A 477 1.53 12.91 -9.16
N LEU A 478 1.93 13.69 -10.16
CA LEU A 478 3.27 14.23 -10.31
C LEU A 478 3.21 15.74 -10.46
N GLY A 479 4.19 16.42 -9.88
CA GLY A 479 4.41 17.86 -10.03
C GLY A 479 5.89 18.20 -9.84
N ARG A 480 6.31 19.39 -10.24
CA ARG A 480 7.62 19.92 -9.87
C ARG A 480 7.63 20.25 -8.37
N GLN A 481 8.69 19.87 -7.67
CA GLN A 481 8.92 20.30 -6.29
C GLN A 481 9.13 21.81 -6.24
N VAL A 482 8.51 22.44 -5.25
CA VAL A 482 8.79 23.83 -4.89
C VAL A 482 9.81 23.82 -3.76
N PRO A 483 11.04 24.31 -4.00
CA PRO A 483 12.10 24.30 -2.99
C PRO A 483 11.64 24.93 -1.68
N GLU A 484 12.04 24.33 -0.56
CA GLU A 484 11.72 24.75 0.82
C GLU A 484 10.24 24.66 1.21
N GLN A 485 9.38 24.26 0.27
CA GLN A 485 7.93 24.14 0.46
C GLN A 485 7.42 22.75 0.07
N GLU A 486 8.30 21.76 -0.13
CA GLU A 486 7.93 20.44 -0.66
C GLU A 486 6.82 19.77 0.15
N ILE A 487 6.90 19.84 1.49
CA ILE A 487 5.91 19.25 2.39
C ILE A 487 4.61 20.07 2.41
N ALA A 488 4.70 21.40 2.44
CA ALA A 488 3.54 22.29 2.45
C ALA A 488 2.75 22.19 1.12
N GLN A 489 3.47 22.14 0.00
CA GLN A 489 2.95 21.87 -1.34
C GLN A 489 2.19 20.55 -1.36
N TRP A 490 2.85 19.46 -0.94
CA TRP A 490 2.23 18.14 -0.90
C TRP A 490 0.98 18.11 -0.02
N TRP A 491 1.04 18.71 1.16
CA TRP A 491 -0.10 18.75 2.08
C TRP A 491 -1.30 19.49 1.49
N ALA A 492 -1.06 20.61 0.80
CA ALA A 492 -2.13 21.35 0.11
C ALA A 492 -2.81 20.50 -0.98
N VAL A 493 -2.03 19.73 -1.76
CA VAL A 493 -2.58 18.80 -2.75
C VAL A 493 -3.37 17.67 -2.09
N LYS A 494 -2.81 17.07 -1.03
CA LYS A 494 -3.44 15.98 -0.29
C LYS A 494 -4.76 16.42 0.35
N GLN A 495 -4.79 17.61 0.95
CA GLN A 495 -5.98 18.22 1.53
C GLN A 495 -7.05 18.47 0.46
N ALA A 496 -6.70 19.16 -0.62
CA ALA A 496 -7.65 19.47 -1.70
C ALA A 496 -8.26 18.20 -2.31
N ALA A 497 -7.44 17.18 -2.55
CA ALA A 497 -7.90 15.89 -3.07
C ALA A 497 -8.84 15.20 -2.09
N THR A 498 -8.49 15.15 -0.80
CA THR A 498 -9.28 14.46 0.23
C THR A 498 -10.64 15.14 0.44
N GLU A 499 -10.67 16.47 0.49
CA GLU A 499 -11.91 17.25 0.62
C GLU A 499 -12.82 17.08 -0.62
N ALA A 500 -12.24 17.08 -1.82
CA ALA A 500 -12.99 16.81 -3.06
C ALA A 500 -13.57 15.39 -3.07
N ILE A 501 -12.79 14.38 -2.66
CA ILE A 501 -13.22 12.98 -2.54
C ILE A 501 -14.44 12.87 -1.61
N LEU A 502 -14.34 13.43 -0.39
CA LEU A 502 -15.42 13.35 0.59
C LEU A 502 -16.67 14.11 0.13
N THR A 503 -16.50 15.31 -0.45
CA THR A 503 -17.60 16.10 -1.01
C THR A 503 -18.31 15.38 -2.16
N ALA A 504 -17.56 14.66 -2.99
CA ALA A 504 -18.10 13.84 -4.07
C ALA A 504 -18.65 12.48 -3.61
N GLY A 505 -18.63 12.15 -2.31
CA GLY A 505 -19.17 10.89 -1.78
C GLY A 505 -18.26 9.67 -1.97
N GLY A 506 -16.94 9.89 -2.04
CA GLY A 506 -15.94 8.83 -1.97
C GLY A 506 -15.59 8.46 -0.52
N ALA A 507 -15.08 7.25 -0.33
CA ALA A 507 -14.50 6.83 0.95
C ALA A 507 -13.20 7.59 1.25
N LEU A 508 -12.95 7.91 2.52
CA LEU A 508 -11.70 8.56 2.96
C LEU A 508 -10.45 7.75 2.62
N SER A 509 -10.57 6.43 2.72
CA SER A 509 -9.56 5.47 2.29
C SER A 509 -10.26 4.15 1.94
N HIS A 510 -9.74 3.43 0.96
CA HIS A 510 -10.17 2.07 0.65
C HIS A 510 -9.18 1.01 1.19
N HIS A 511 -7.87 1.30 1.26
CA HIS A 511 -6.87 0.37 1.78
C HIS A 511 -5.57 0.98 2.35
N HIS A 512 -5.35 2.29 2.29
CA HIS A 512 -4.20 2.91 2.95
C HIS A 512 -4.40 3.04 4.47
N GLY A 513 -5.65 3.26 4.92
CA GLY A 513 -6.03 3.42 6.32
C GLY A 513 -6.31 4.89 6.70
N ILE A 514 -6.17 5.18 7.99
CA ILE A 514 -6.31 6.52 8.57
C ILE A 514 -4.93 7.08 8.94
N GLY A 515 -4.09 6.26 9.58
CA GLY A 515 -2.80 6.67 10.12
C GLY A 515 -2.91 7.91 11.00
N ARG A 516 -1.97 8.84 10.82
CA ARG A 516 -1.99 10.19 11.36
C ARG A 516 -2.53 11.19 10.34
N ASP A 517 -2.25 10.93 9.07
CA ASP A 517 -2.49 11.89 8.00
C ASP A 517 -3.98 12.10 7.71
N HIS A 518 -4.84 11.08 7.85
CA HIS A 518 -6.29 11.23 7.60
C HIS A 518 -7.12 11.56 8.85
N ILE A 519 -6.52 11.63 10.05
CA ILE A 519 -7.23 11.98 11.30
C ILE A 519 -8.08 13.25 11.18
N PRO A 520 -7.62 14.35 10.53
CA PRO A 520 -8.42 15.56 10.41
C PRO A 520 -9.81 15.36 9.80
N TRP A 521 -9.99 14.33 8.97
CA TRP A 521 -11.27 14.03 8.31
C TRP A 521 -12.05 12.88 8.96
N LEU A 522 -11.47 12.14 9.90
CA LEU A 522 -12.15 10.98 10.50
C LEU A 522 -13.48 11.38 11.17
N GLY A 523 -13.53 12.56 11.80
CA GLY A 523 -14.74 13.09 12.43
C GLY A 523 -15.89 13.34 11.44
N GLN A 524 -15.58 13.73 10.20
CA GLN A 524 -16.58 13.92 9.13
C GLN A 524 -17.17 12.59 8.67
N VAL A 525 -16.37 11.51 8.66
CA VAL A 525 -16.78 10.19 8.19
C VAL A 525 -17.52 9.39 9.27
N ALA A 526 -16.97 9.33 10.48
CA ALA A 526 -17.52 8.52 11.57
C ALA A 526 -18.62 9.25 12.35
N GLY A 527 -18.67 10.58 12.25
CA GLY A 527 -19.51 11.43 13.10
C GLY A 527 -19.09 11.40 14.58
N PRO A 528 -19.67 12.27 15.42
CA PRO A 528 -19.27 12.40 16.82
C PRO A 528 -19.50 11.11 17.64
N VAL A 529 -20.58 10.38 17.36
CA VAL A 529 -20.89 9.12 18.07
C VAL A 529 -19.91 8.01 17.66
N GLY A 530 -19.59 7.88 16.36
CA GLY A 530 -18.61 6.89 15.90
C GLY A 530 -17.22 7.15 16.48
N VAL A 531 -16.78 8.41 16.48
CA VAL A 531 -15.54 8.84 17.17
C VAL A 531 -15.56 8.46 18.65
N ALA A 532 -16.67 8.68 19.36
CA ALA A 532 -16.79 8.31 20.77
C ALA A 532 -16.68 6.79 20.99
N VAL A 533 -17.26 5.98 20.10
CA VAL A 533 -17.11 4.51 20.12
C VAL A 533 -15.65 4.10 19.93
N LEU A 534 -14.95 4.67 18.93
CA LEU A 534 -13.54 4.37 18.69
C LEU A 534 -12.66 4.72 19.89
N ARG A 535 -12.94 5.85 20.56
CA ARG A 535 -12.26 6.25 21.81
C ARG A 535 -12.54 5.29 22.96
N ALA A 536 -13.79 4.86 23.14
CA ALA A 536 -14.15 3.92 24.19
C ALA A 536 -13.47 2.56 23.99
N LEU A 537 -13.38 2.09 22.74
CA LEU A 537 -12.62 0.88 22.40
C LEU A 537 -11.14 1.03 22.72
N LYS A 538 -10.52 2.14 22.28
CA LYS A 538 -9.12 2.47 22.59
C LYS A 538 -8.85 2.47 24.09
N GLN A 539 -9.67 3.15 24.89
CA GLN A 539 -9.55 3.21 26.35
C GLN A 539 -9.74 1.84 27.01
N THR A 540 -10.53 0.95 26.41
CA THR A 540 -10.75 -0.40 26.94
C THR A 540 -9.55 -1.31 26.67
N PHE A 541 -9.00 -1.27 25.46
CA PHE A 541 -7.86 -2.11 25.09
C PHE A 541 -6.54 -1.61 25.66
N ASP A 542 -6.40 -0.29 25.77
CA ASP A 542 -5.20 0.42 26.21
C ASP A 542 -5.54 1.55 27.20
N PRO A 543 -5.82 1.22 28.47
CA PRO A 543 -6.25 2.18 29.48
C PRO A 543 -5.18 3.21 29.88
N THR A 544 -3.89 2.90 29.67
CA THR A 544 -2.77 3.81 29.91
C THR A 544 -2.36 4.61 28.67
N GLY A 545 -3.02 4.36 27.54
CA GLY A 545 -2.80 5.09 26.30
C GLY A 545 -1.38 4.91 25.72
N ILE A 546 -0.68 3.80 25.99
CA ILE A 546 0.69 3.56 25.51
C ILE A 546 0.76 3.09 24.05
N MET A 547 -0.29 2.47 23.51
CA MET A 547 -0.26 1.83 22.20
C MET A 547 -0.41 2.85 21.08
N ASN A 548 0.65 3.02 20.27
CA ASN A 548 0.73 3.92 19.12
C ASN A 548 -0.04 5.25 19.28
N PRO A 549 0.33 6.09 20.28
CA PRO A 549 -0.45 7.26 20.62
C PRO A 549 -0.62 8.22 19.42
N GLY A 550 -1.83 8.74 19.25
CA GLY A 550 -2.15 9.69 18.17
C GLY A 550 -2.28 9.07 16.78
N VAL A 551 -2.23 7.74 16.63
CA VAL A 551 -2.71 7.07 15.40
C VAL A 551 -4.22 6.83 15.52
N LEU A 552 -4.95 6.88 14.40
CA LEU A 552 -6.38 6.62 14.30
C LEU A 552 -7.29 7.60 15.08
N ILE A 553 -7.13 7.79 16.39
CA ILE A 553 -8.12 8.45 17.27
C ILE A 553 -7.53 9.31 18.39
#